data_AF-A0A2Z7BWT9-F1
#
_entry.id   AF-A0A2Z7BWT9-F1
#
_cell.length_a   1.000
_cell.length_b   1.000
_cell.length_c   1.000
_cell.angle_alpha   90.00
_cell.angle_beta   90.00
_cell.angle_gamma   90.00
#
_symmetry.space_group_name_H-M   'P 1'
#
loop_
_entity.id
_entity.type
_entity.pdbx_description
1 polymer ?
#
loop_
_entity_poly.entity_id
_entity_poly.type
_entity_poly.pdbx_seq_one_letter_code
_entity_poly.pdbx_strand_id
1 'polypeptide(L)'
;MDIDNPGRSEGSPSRPKANGFQLYPVSVNESGEGLPYAPEDWPHPGDKWVWKVGKRIAVSGFFMDRYLYLPSRFSLAGQGRCFASRLSLELYVQKHFPDVDVDAFFSSFSWKIPSKAYKRGVDYLEISRYQTKTSEHPLSDSPMGGCKAGNRFCSSLDTGEDSVSEIMFCDICCSEPGFCRDCCCILCCRIINKAHGGHSYIRCEASTDGYICGHNCHIDCALRAYMAGTVGGSIGLEAEYYCRRCDSRTDLVSHFTKLLQACESLGSRDDIEKLLNVGFCVLRGSKKTSAHQLLNSIEKAMSKVSEENGR
;
A
#
# COMPACT_ATOMS: atom_id res chain seq x y z
N MET A 1 -8.90 48.41 -42.40
CA MET A 1 -8.78 47.01 -42.82
C MET A 1 -8.20 46.28 -41.64
N ASP A 2 -9.09 45.87 -40.75
CA ASP A 2 -8.75 45.10 -39.57
C ASP A 2 -8.64 43.63 -39.99
N ILE A 3 -7.48 43.03 -39.74
CA ILE A 3 -7.22 41.63 -40.06
C ILE A 3 -7.54 40.81 -38.82
N ASP A 4 -8.65 40.09 -38.90
CA ASP A 4 -9.10 39.11 -37.92
C ASP A 4 -8.09 37.96 -37.77
N ASN A 5 -7.80 37.64 -36.51
CA ASN A 5 -6.97 36.54 -36.06
C ASN A 5 -7.86 35.29 -35.83
N PRO A 6 -7.62 34.13 -36.48
CA PRO A 6 -8.42 32.95 -36.19
C PRO A 6 -7.91 32.26 -34.92
N GLY A 7 -8.84 32.09 -33.98
CA GLY A 7 -8.63 31.51 -32.67
C GLY A 7 -7.97 30.14 -32.67
N ARG A 8 -6.95 30.01 -31.82
CA ARG A 8 -6.33 28.76 -31.42
C ARG A 8 -7.36 27.94 -30.65
N SER A 9 -7.82 26.83 -31.25
CA SER A 9 -8.64 25.84 -30.56
C SER A 9 -7.83 25.22 -29.42
N GLU A 10 -8.17 25.56 -28.18
CA GLU A 10 -7.64 24.91 -26.99
C GLU A 10 -8.11 23.44 -26.98
N GLY A 11 -7.22 22.54 -27.38
CA GLY A 11 -7.43 21.10 -27.29
C GLY A 11 -7.72 20.72 -25.84
N SER A 12 -8.97 20.33 -25.58
CA SER A 12 -9.39 19.81 -24.27
C SER A 12 -8.53 18.60 -23.90
N PRO A 13 -8.00 18.52 -22.66
CA PRO A 13 -7.15 17.40 -22.28
C PRO A 13 -7.95 16.09 -22.36
N SER A 14 -7.44 15.15 -23.14
CA SER A 14 -8.02 13.82 -23.29
C SER A 14 -8.22 13.19 -21.91
N ARG A 15 -9.48 12.83 -21.62
CA ARG A 15 -9.87 12.21 -20.36
C ARG A 15 -9.43 10.73 -20.38
N PRO A 16 -9.03 10.15 -19.24
CA PRO A 16 -8.62 8.74 -19.17
C PRO A 16 -9.76 7.81 -19.61
N LYS A 17 -9.44 6.79 -20.41
CA LYS A 17 -10.39 5.73 -20.80
C LYS A 17 -10.03 4.44 -20.09
N ALA A 18 -11.01 3.72 -19.56
CA ALA A 18 -10.85 2.36 -19.03
C ALA A 18 -12.15 1.58 -19.26
N ASN A 19 -12.03 0.30 -19.61
CA ASN A 19 -13.17 -0.60 -19.84
C ASN A 19 -14.21 -0.01 -20.83
N GLY A 20 -13.77 0.71 -21.86
CA GLY A 20 -14.65 1.40 -22.82
C GLY A 20 -15.31 2.69 -22.31
N PHE A 21 -15.18 3.01 -21.01
CA PHE A 21 -15.79 4.20 -20.41
C PHE A 21 -14.88 5.42 -20.45
N GLN A 22 -15.50 6.58 -20.60
CA GLN A 22 -14.84 7.86 -20.43
C GLN A 22 -14.81 8.23 -18.94
N LEU A 23 -13.66 8.07 -18.28
CA LEU A 23 -13.54 8.36 -16.85
C LEU A 23 -13.45 9.86 -16.60
N TYR A 24 -14.20 10.35 -15.62
CA TYR A 24 -14.12 11.72 -15.12
C TYR A 24 -13.49 11.76 -13.72
N PRO A 25 -12.49 12.61 -13.47
CA PRO A 25 -11.87 12.70 -12.15
C PRO A 25 -12.88 13.19 -11.10
N VAL A 26 -12.75 12.69 -9.87
CA VAL A 26 -13.62 13.04 -8.73
C VAL A 26 -12.82 13.67 -7.58
N SER A 27 -13.51 14.38 -6.70
CA SER A 27 -12.95 14.99 -5.50
C SER A 27 -12.78 13.97 -4.37
N VAL A 28 -11.93 14.29 -3.40
CA VAL A 28 -11.80 13.53 -2.16
C VAL A 28 -13.16 13.45 -1.44
N ASN A 29 -13.48 12.27 -0.89
CA ASN A 29 -14.76 11.96 -0.22
C ASN A 29 -16.01 12.00 -1.12
N GLU A 30 -15.86 12.14 -2.43
CA GLU A 30 -16.99 12.12 -3.37
C GLU A 30 -17.59 10.71 -3.45
N SER A 31 -18.90 10.65 -3.72
CA SER A 31 -19.65 9.41 -3.91
C SER A 31 -20.66 9.58 -5.03
N GLY A 32 -21.09 8.48 -5.62
CA GLY A 32 -22.13 8.45 -6.63
C GLY A 32 -22.66 7.04 -6.82
N GLU A 33 -23.50 6.86 -7.83
CA GLU A 33 -24.14 5.59 -8.13
C GLU A 33 -23.84 5.20 -9.58
N GLY A 34 -23.72 3.89 -9.80
CA GLY A 34 -23.64 3.31 -11.13
C GLY A 34 -22.40 3.71 -11.94
N LEU A 35 -22.56 3.71 -13.26
CA LEU A 35 -21.47 3.85 -14.20
C LEU A 35 -20.85 5.26 -14.15
N PRO A 36 -19.54 5.40 -14.44
CA PRO A 36 -18.63 4.36 -14.88
C PRO A 36 -17.93 3.63 -13.72
N TYR A 37 -18.24 3.92 -12.46
CA TYR A 37 -17.44 3.48 -11.30
C TYR A 37 -18.08 2.39 -10.44
N ALA A 38 -19.31 2.02 -10.76
CA ALA A 38 -20.05 0.96 -10.11
C ALA A 38 -20.95 0.22 -11.12
N PRO A 39 -21.31 -1.05 -10.86
CA PRO A 39 -22.28 -1.77 -11.68
C PRO A 39 -23.65 -1.09 -11.73
N GLU A 40 -24.30 -1.20 -12.88
CA GLU A 40 -25.72 -0.89 -13.10
C GLU A 40 -26.45 -2.12 -13.63
N ASP A 41 -27.75 -2.20 -13.37
CA ASP A 41 -28.63 -3.28 -13.82
C ASP A 41 -28.19 -4.70 -13.41
N TRP A 42 -27.36 -4.78 -12.36
CA TRP A 42 -26.82 -6.02 -11.82
C TRP A 42 -26.92 -6.05 -10.29
N PRO A 43 -27.35 -7.15 -9.66
CA PRO A 43 -27.71 -8.45 -10.27
C PRO A 43 -29.05 -8.46 -11.01
N HIS A 44 -29.93 -7.48 -10.80
CA HIS A 44 -31.20 -7.35 -11.52
C HIS A 44 -31.32 -5.98 -12.20
N PRO A 45 -32.10 -5.89 -13.29
CA PRO A 45 -32.43 -4.61 -13.90
C PRO A 45 -32.90 -3.58 -12.88
N GLY A 46 -32.37 -2.36 -12.96
CA GLY A 46 -32.62 -1.27 -12.01
C GLY A 46 -31.84 -1.34 -10.71
N ASP A 47 -30.97 -2.32 -10.48
CA ASP A 47 -29.94 -2.23 -9.43
C ASP A 47 -28.95 -1.12 -9.76
N LYS A 48 -28.70 -0.22 -8.79
CA LYS A 48 -27.59 0.73 -8.85
C LYS A 48 -26.70 0.56 -7.64
N TRP A 49 -25.44 0.27 -7.89
CA TRP A 49 -24.43 0.17 -6.85
C TRP A 49 -23.88 1.55 -6.52
N VAL A 50 -23.57 1.81 -5.26
CA VAL A 50 -22.99 3.09 -4.83
C VAL A 50 -21.48 2.95 -4.83
N TRP A 51 -20.76 3.91 -5.40
CA TRP A 51 -19.31 4.05 -5.23
C TRP A 51 -19.00 5.25 -4.33
N LYS A 52 -17.90 5.16 -3.59
CA LYS A 52 -17.36 6.26 -2.78
C LYS A 52 -15.84 6.24 -2.83
N VAL A 53 -15.22 7.41 -2.82
CA VAL A 53 -13.78 7.55 -2.63
C VAL A 53 -13.45 8.14 -1.25
N GLY A 54 -12.27 7.83 -0.74
CA GLY A 54 -11.73 8.43 0.49
C GLY A 54 -10.72 9.54 0.18
N LYS A 55 -9.67 9.62 1.00
CA LYS A 55 -8.69 10.72 0.95
C LYS A 55 -7.41 10.37 0.20
N ARG A 56 -7.03 9.09 0.16
CA ARG A 56 -5.73 8.67 -0.38
C ARG A 56 -5.77 8.50 -1.88
N ILE A 57 -4.77 9.11 -2.54
CA ILE A 57 -4.57 9.08 -3.99
C ILE A 57 -3.17 8.52 -4.24
N ALA A 58 -3.08 7.51 -5.09
CA ALA A 58 -1.81 6.94 -5.51
C ALA A 58 -1.04 7.94 -6.39
N VAL A 59 0.28 7.74 -6.53
CA VAL A 59 1.13 8.54 -7.43
C VAL A 59 0.63 8.50 -8.88
N SER A 60 -0.05 7.42 -9.27
CA SER A 60 -0.71 7.25 -10.57
C SER A 60 -1.95 8.15 -10.78
N GLY A 61 -2.38 8.92 -9.77
CA GLY A 61 -3.52 9.84 -9.86
C GLY A 61 -4.89 9.20 -9.60
N PHE A 62 -4.94 7.93 -9.20
CA PHE A 62 -6.19 7.22 -8.85
C PHE A 62 -6.38 7.08 -7.34
N PHE A 63 -7.63 7.02 -6.89
CA PHE A 63 -7.95 6.80 -5.48
C PHE A 63 -7.58 5.38 -5.04
N MET A 64 -6.85 5.29 -3.92
CA MET A 64 -6.59 4.03 -3.23
C MET A 64 -7.75 3.67 -2.30
N ASP A 65 -8.34 4.67 -1.66
CA ASP A 65 -9.54 4.50 -0.85
C ASP A 65 -10.74 4.55 -1.78
N ARG A 66 -11.21 3.39 -2.20
CA ARG A 66 -12.43 3.28 -3.01
C ARG A 66 -13.32 2.19 -2.44
N TYR A 67 -14.62 2.44 -2.42
CA TYR A 67 -15.64 1.63 -1.75
C TYR A 67 -16.86 1.44 -2.65
N LEU A 68 -17.38 0.20 -2.70
CA LEU A 68 -18.57 -0.17 -3.47
C LEU A 68 -19.60 -0.67 -2.46
N TYR A 69 -20.83 -0.21 -2.55
CA TYR A 69 -21.90 -0.64 -1.67
C TYR A 69 -22.97 -1.34 -2.49
N LEU A 70 -23.56 -2.37 -1.89
CA LEU A 70 -24.70 -3.05 -2.49
C LEU A 70 -25.86 -2.06 -2.74
N PRO A 71 -26.69 -2.35 -3.75
CA PRO A 71 -27.94 -1.64 -3.97
C PRO A 71 -28.80 -1.67 -2.72
N SER A 72 -29.57 -0.58 -2.51
CA SER A 72 -30.35 -0.35 -1.29
C SER A 72 -31.27 -1.51 -0.90
N ARG A 73 -31.81 -2.25 -1.88
CA ARG A 73 -32.65 -3.44 -1.64
C ARG A 73 -31.94 -4.60 -0.94
N PHE A 74 -30.61 -4.67 -1.06
CA PHE A 74 -29.77 -5.66 -0.37
C PHE A 74 -29.19 -5.12 0.95
N SER A 75 -29.46 -3.85 1.28
CA SER A 75 -29.11 -3.26 2.58
C SER A 75 -30.19 -3.59 3.59
N LEU A 76 -29.91 -4.49 4.53
CA LEU A 76 -30.74 -4.61 5.74
C LEU A 76 -30.60 -3.32 6.56
N ALA A 77 -31.67 -2.94 7.25
CA ALA A 77 -31.83 -1.67 7.96
C ALA A 77 -30.54 -1.17 8.64
N GLY A 78 -29.90 -0.15 8.04
CA GLY A 78 -28.74 0.55 8.61
C GLY A 78 -27.36 -0.05 8.38
N GLN A 79 -27.22 -1.23 7.75
CA GLN A 79 -25.93 -1.84 7.45
C GLN A 79 -25.84 -2.29 5.98
N GLY A 80 -25.51 -1.34 5.10
CA GLY A 80 -25.16 -1.65 3.72
C GLY A 80 -23.80 -2.36 3.67
N ARG A 81 -23.75 -3.56 3.07
CA ARG A 81 -22.48 -4.28 2.86
C ARG A 81 -21.59 -3.47 1.91
N CYS A 82 -20.37 -3.19 2.38
CA CYS A 82 -19.38 -2.38 1.68
C CYS A 82 -18.18 -3.24 1.26
N PHE A 83 -17.70 -3.03 0.05
CA PHE A 83 -16.53 -3.67 -0.54
C PHE A 83 -15.44 -2.64 -0.75
N ALA A 84 -14.36 -2.72 0.03
CA ALA A 84 -13.19 -1.88 -0.12
C ALA A 84 -12.14 -2.48 -1.07
N SER A 85 -12.20 -3.79 -1.36
CA SER A 85 -11.24 -4.52 -2.21
C SER A 85 -11.93 -5.20 -3.39
N ARG A 86 -11.23 -5.32 -4.52
CA ARG A 86 -11.75 -5.98 -5.73
C ARG A 86 -12.05 -7.45 -5.45
N LEU A 87 -11.15 -8.12 -4.74
CA LEU A 87 -11.30 -9.52 -4.36
C LEU A 87 -12.50 -9.75 -3.42
N SER A 88 -12.77 -8.85 -2.46
CA SER A 88 -13.96 -9.01 -1.59
C SER A 88 -15.26 -8.95 -2.38
N LEU A 89 -15.29 -8.13 -3.44
CA LEU A 89 -16.41 -8.08 -4.36
C LEU A 89 -16.46 -9.33 -5.24
N GLU A 90 -15.32 -9.78 -5.77
CA GLU A 90 -15.22 -11.01 -6.57
C GLU A 90 -15.72 -12.25 -5.81
N LEU A 91 -15.23 -12.48 -4.59
CA LEU A 91 -15.66 -13.59 -3.74
C LEU A 91 -17.14 -13.49 -3.40
N TYR A 92 -17.66 -12.27 -3.18
CA TYR A 92 -19.09 -12.07 -2.97
C TYR A 92 -19.90 -12.45 -4.21
N VAL A 93 -19.47 -11.98 -5.38
CA VAL A 93 -20.09 -12.25 -6.67
C VAL A 93 -20.09 -13.75 -6.96
N GLN A 94 -18.94 -14.43 -6.84
CA GLN A 94 -18.82 -15.89 -7.02
C GLN A 94 -19.67 -16.68 -6.02
N LYS A 95 -19.72 -16.25 -4.75
CA LYS A 95 -20.46 -16.96 -3.70
C LYS A 95 -21.98 -16.83 -3.86
N HIS A 96 -22.46 -15.65 -4.24
CA HIS A 96 -23.90 -15.36 -4.29
C HIS A 96 -24.50 -15.52 -5.69
N PHE A 97 -23.66 -15.50 -6.74
CA PHE A 97 -24.05 -15.62 -8.13
C PHE A 97 -23.06 -16.56 -8.86
N PRO A 98 -23.10 -17.88 -8.56
CA PRO A 98 -22.08 -18.82 -9.04
C PRO A 98 -22.00 -18.97 -10.57
N ASP A 99 -23.08 -18.63 -11.28
CA ASP A 99 -23.15 -18.71 -12.75
C ASP A 99 -22.64 -17.44 -13.46
N VAL A 100 -22.13 -16.46 -12.71
CA VAL A 100 -21.68 -15.18 -13.28
C VAL A 100 -20.31 -15.30 -13.92
N ASP A 101 -20.16 -14.71 -15.11
CA ASP A 101 -18.85 -14.41 -15.67
C ASP A 101 -18.24 -13.23 -14.90
N VAL A 102 -17.27 -13.54 -14.05
CA VAL A 102 -16.58 -12.58 -13.18
C VAL A 102 -15.80 -11.54 -13.98
N ASP A 103 -15.21 -11.93 -15.11
CA ASP A 103 -14.45 -11.02 -15.97
C ASP A 103 -15.39 -10.06 -16.69
N ALA A 104 -16.54 -10.55 -17.18
CA ALA A 104 -17.59 -9.70 -17.73
C ALA A 104 -18.15 -8.73 -16.68
N PHE A 105 -18.40 -9.20 -15.45
CA PHE A 105 -18.84 -8.36 -14.34
C PHE A 105 -17.86 -7.21 -14.08
N PHE A 106 -16.57 -7.49 -13.96
CA PHE A 106 -15.57 -6.44 -13.72
C PHE A 106 -15.22 -5.60 -14.94
N SER A 107 -15.57 -6.05 -16.14
CA SER A 107 -15.47 -5.27 -17.37
C SER A 107 -16.65 -4.33 -17.55
N SER A 108 -17.78 -4.58 -16.87
CA SER A 108 -18.98 -3.75 -16.95
C SER A 108 -18.83 -2.36 -16.33
N PHE A 109 -17.82 -2.12 -15.50
CA PHE A 109 -17.53 -0.83 -14.88
C PHE A 109 -16.02 -0.66 -14.67
N SER A 110 -15.56 0.55 -14.36
CA SER A 110 -14.17 0.83 -13.97
C SER A 110 -13.99 0.76 -12.46
N TRP A 111 -13.17 -0.18 -12.01
CA TRP A 111 -12.75 -0.25 -10.61
C TRP A 111 -11.89 0.95 -10.17
N LYS A 112 -11.10 1.52 -11.08
CA LYS A 112 -10.19 2.65 -10.81
C LYS A 112 -10.94 3.97 -10.97
N ILE A 113 -10.84 4.83 -9.96
CA ILE A 113 -11.47 6.17 -9.93
C ILE A 113 -10.36 7.24 -9.94
N PRO A 114 -10.26 8.10 -10.98
CA PRO A 114 -9.25 9.15 -11.06
C PRO A 114 -9.56 10.33 -10.13
N SER A 115 -8.53 11.02 -9.64
CA SER A 115 -8.66 12.17 -8.74
C SER A 115 -8.53 13.52 -9.46
N LYS A 116 -9.33 14.51 -9.05
CA LYS A 116 -9.17 15.92 -9.44
C LYS A 116 -7.91 16.57 -8.85
N ALA A 117 -7.42 16.07 -7.72
CA ALA A 117 -6.24 16.63 -7.06
C ALA A 117 -4.93 16.31 -7.80
N TYR A 118 -4.98 15.43 -8.81
CA TYR A 118 -3.85 15.17 -9.68
C TYR A 118 -3.65 16.33 -10.68
N LYS A 119 -2.73 17.25 -10.37
CA LYS A 119 -2.25 18.25 -11.32
C LYS A 119 -1.28 17.57 -12.29
N ARG A 120 -1.71 17.39 -13.53
CA ARG A 120 -0.92 16.83 -14.64
C ARG A 120 0.31 17.73 -14.85
N GLY A 121 1.47 17.25 -14.44
CA GLY A 121 2.71 18.02 -14.45
C GLY A 121 3.97 17.16 -14.52
N VAL A 122 3.89 15.99 -15.17
CA VAL A 122 5.05 15.31 -15.76
C VAL A 122 4.53 14.38 -16.85
N ASP A 123 5.15 14.46 -18.01
CA ASP A 123 4.80 13.76 -19.24
C ASP A 123 4.77 12.24 -19.03
N TYR A 124 3.64 11.61 -19.41
CA TYR A 124 3.39 10.17 -19.25
C TYR A 124 4.25 9.31 -20.21
N LEU A 125 5.06 9.94 -21.06
CA LEU A 125 5.93 9.26 -22.02
C LEU A 125 7.29 8.81 -21.45
N GLU A 126 7.77 9.33 -20.32
CA GLU A 126 9.10 8.96 -19.80
C GLU A 126 9.10 7.75 -18.84
N ILE A 127 7.96 7.40 -18.23
CA ILE A 127 7.89 6.23 -17.32
C ILE A 127 7.85 4.89 -18.09
N SER A 128 7.47 4.91 -19.37
CA SER A 128 7.57 3.75 -20.27
C SER A 128 9.01 3.29 -20.50
N ARG A 129 10.02 4.18 -20.39
CA ARG A 129 11.41 3.84 -20.69
C ARG A 129 12.17 3.18 -19.54
N TYR A 130 11.66 3.25 -18.30
CA TYR A 130 12.27 2.57 -17.16
C TYR A 130 11.72 1.17 -16.89
N GLN A 131 10.72 0.72 -17.65
CA GLN A 131 10.22 -0.66 -17.63
C GLN A 131 10.90 -1.61 -18.64
N THR A 132 11.89 -1.16 -19.41
CA THR A 132 12.58 -2.02 -20.38
C THR A 132 14.08 -2.08 -20.13
N LYS A 133 14.47 -2.83 -19.09
CA LYS A 133 15.69 -3.65 -19.07
C LYS A 133 15.42 -4.96 -18.32
N THR A 134 14.30 -5.60 -18.62
CA THR A 134 14.27 -7.06 -18.61
C THR A 134 15.00 -7.49 -19.86
N SER A 135 16.20 -8.05 -19.67
CA SER A 135 16.87 -8.83 -20.71
C SER A 135 15.86 -9.80 -21.32
N GLU A 136 15.67 -9.69 -22.62
CA GLU A 136 14.88 -10.64 -23.42
C GLU A 136 15.47 -12.03 -23.21
N HIS A 137 14.83 -12.81 -22.33
CA HIS A 137 14.97 -14.24 -22.29
C HIS A 137 13.56 -14.83 -22.42
N PRO A 138 13.38 -15.91 -23.20
CA PRO A 138 12.06 -16.35 -23.62
C PRO A 138 11.19 -16.66 -22.40
N LEU A 139 9.94 -16.21 -22.47
CA LEU A 139 8.86 -16.65 -21.59
C LEU A 139 8.81 -18.18 -21.63
N SER A 140 9.44 -18.80 -20.63
CA SER A 140 9.19 -20.19 -20.30
C SER A 140 7.91 -20.21 -19.49
N ASP A 141 6.83 -20.65 -20.12
CA ASP A 141 5.68 -21.19 -19.42
C ASP A 141 6.18 -22.22 -18.41
N SER A 142 6.09 -21.89 -17.13
CA SER A 142 6.18 -22.87 -16.06
C SER A 142 5.08 -22.58 -15.05
N PRO A 143 4.15 -23.52 -14.83
CA PRO A 143 3.05 -23.35 -13.90
C PRO A 143 3.57 -23.57 -12.46
N MET A 144 3.15 -22.72 -11.53
CA MET A 144 3.40 -22.77 -10.07
C MET A 144 4.81 -22.41 -9.56
N GLY A 145 4.88 -21.42 -8.64
CA GLY A 145 5.95 -21.35 -7.63
C GLY A 145 6.85 -20.11 -7.53
N GLY A 146 6.51 -18.94 -8.10
CA GLY A 146 7.36 -17.74 -8.09
C GLY A 146 6.89 -16.60 -7.15
N CYS A 147 7.84 -15.82 -6.60
CA CYS A 147 7.53 -14.56 -5.91
C CYS A 147 6.89 -13.58 -6.89
N LYS A 148 5.68 -13.08 -6.59
CA LYS A 148 4.97 -12.09 -7.43
C LYS A 148 5.79 -10.83 -7.73
N ALA A 149 6.69 -10.44 -6.84
CA ALA A 149 7.55 -9.27 -7.00
C ALA A 149 8.85 -9.55 -7.78
N GLY A 150 9.03 -10.77 -8.30
CA GLY A 150 10.26 -11.19 -8.98
C GLY A 150 11.48 -11.29 -8.05
N ASN A 151 11.28 -11.26 -6.73
CA ASN A 151 12.37 -11.39 -5.77
C ASN A 151 12.81 -12.85 -5.64
N ARG A 152 13.95 -13.18 -6.24
CA ARG A 152 14.58 -14.51 -6.19
C ARG A 152 15.01 -14.98 -4.79
N PHE A 153 15.06 -14.08 -3.82
CA PHE A 153 15.41 -14.36 -2.43
C PHE A 153 14.19 -14.22 -1.49
N CYS A 154 12.98 -14.26 -2.04
CA CYS A 154 11.78 -14.16 -1.22
C CYS A 154 11.62 -15.43 -0.39
N SER A 155 11.35 -15.28 0.90
CA SER A 155 11.05 -16.41 1.80
C SER A 155 9.79 -17.17 1.40
N SER A 156 8.94 -16.59 0.54
CA SER A 156 7.80 -17.30 -0.06
C SER A 156 8.23 -18.36 -1.08
N LEU A 157 9.51 -18.46 -1.42
CA LEU A 157 10.08 -19.46 -2.33
C LEU A 157 10.65 -20.68 -1.58
N ASP A 158 10.75 -20.61 -0.25
CA ASP A 158 11.46 -21.59 0.58
C ASP A 158 10.52 -22.63 1.23
N THR A 159 9.27 -22.71 0.77
CA THR A 159 8.29 -23.65 1.32
C THR A 159 8.52 -25.06 0.78
N GLY A 160 9.24 -25.88 1.56
CA GLY A 160 8.93 -27.30 1.65
C GLY A 160 7.47 -27.49 2.10
N GLU A 161 6.86 -28.58 1.68
CA GLU A 161 5.40 -28.81 1.60
C GLU A 161 4.60 -28.75 2.93
N ASP A 162 5.22 -28.45 4.07
CA ASP A 162 4.62 -28.60 5.41
C ASP A 162 4.23 -27.30 6.16
N SER A 163 4.38 -26.10 5.59
CA SER A 163 4.07 -24.84 6.30
C SER A 163 2.98 -23.98 5.65
N VAL A 164 2.01 -24.60 4.97
CA VAL A 164 1.01 -23.89 4.15
C VAL A 164 -0.12 -23.26 5.01
N SER A 165 -0.17 -23.52 6.31
CA SER A 165 -1.35 -23.20 7.13
C SER A 165 -1.02 -22.28 8.31
N GLU A 166 -0.98 -20.96 8.08
CA GLU A 166 -1.17 -19.90 9.13
C GLU A 166 -1.12 -18.46 8.55
N ILE A 167 -1.40 -18.30 7.27
CA ILE A 167 -1.11 -17.07 6.53
C ILE A 167 -2.40 -16.30 6.18
N MET A 168 -2.57 -15.08 6.71
CA MET A 168 -3.67 -14.16 6.36
C MET A 168 -3.71 -13.90 4.85
N PHE A 169 -4.76 -14.31 4.13
CA PHE A 169 -5.01 -13.80 2.77
C PHE A 169 -5.26 -12.28 2.84
N CYS A 170 -4.42 -11.50 2.13
CA CYS A 170 -4.52 -10.04 2.15
C CYS A 170 -4.89 -9.47 0.79
N ASP A 171 -6.10 -8.96 0.67
CA ASP A 171 -6.66 -8.39 -0.57
C ASP A 171 -5.96 -7.12 -1.05
N ILE A 172 -5.21 -6.42 -0.18
CA ILE A 172 -4.38 -5.26 -0.55
C ILE A 172 -3.14 -5.73 -1.32
N CYS A 173 -2.62 -6.91 -0.97
CA CYS A 173 -1.34 -7.40 -1.43
C CYS A 173 -1.46 -8.47 -2.52
N CYS A 174 -2.60 -9.14 -2.59
CA CYS A 174 -2.87 -10.17 -3.56
C CYS A 174 -3.38 -9.64 -4.91
N SER A 175 -3.84 -8.38 -4.97
CA SER A 175 -4.46 -7.77 -6.17
C SER A 175 -3.55 -6.84 -6.98
N GLU A 176 -2.40 -6.41 -6.42
CA GLU A 176 -1.47 -5.53 -7.12
C GLU A 176 -0.41 -6.35 -7.89
N PRO A 177 -0.34 -6.25 -9.23
CA PRO A 177 0.70 -6.92 -10.01
C PRO A 177 2.09 -6.50 -9.53
N GLY A 178 2.97 -7.46 -9.27
CA GLY A 178 4.33 -7.16 -8.78
C GLY A 178 4.45 -6.92 -7.27
N PHE A 179 3.35 -6.96 -6.50
CA PHE A 179 3.43 -6.85 -5.04
C PHE A 179 3.53 -8.23 -4.38
N CYS A 180 4.43 -8.37 -3.40
CA CYS A 180 4.56 -9.55 -2.56
C CYS A 180 4.52 -9.14 -1.07
N ARG A 181 3.57 -9.65 -0.30
CA ARG A 181 3.46 -9.33 1.14
C ARG A 181 4.75 -9.61 1.92
N ASP A 182 5.45 -10.68 1.57
CA ASP A 182 6.59 -11.17 2.34
C ASP A 182 7.90 -10.44 2.02
N CYS A 183 7.93 -9.66 0.94
CA CYS A 183 9.11 -8.88 0.56
C CYS A 183 8.85 -7.45 0.11
N CYS A 184 7.61 -6.97 0.00
CA CYS A 184 7.31 -5.58 -0.36
C CYS A 184 6.84 -4.76 0.85
N CYS A 185 7.23 -3.49 0.87
CA CYS A 185 6.65 -2.51 1.78
C CYS A 185 5.20 -2.20 1.41
N ILE A 186 4.27 -2.30 2.36
CA ILE A 186 2.85 -2.01 2.16
C ILE A 186 2.54 -0.56 1.76
N LEU A 187 3.48 0.38 1.99
CA LEU A 187 3.28 1.79 1.69
C LEU A 187 3.84 2.21 0.32
N CYS A 188 5.01 1.70 -0.08
CA CYS A 188 5.67 2.10 -1.33
C CYS A 188 5.75 0.99 -2.38
N CYS A 189 5.29 -0.23 -2.07
CA CYS A 189 5.31 -1.42 -2.91
C CYS A 189 6.70 -1.90 -3.35
N ARG A 190 7.77 -1.24 -2.92
CA ARG A 190 9.16 -1.64 -3.23
C ARG A 190 9.62 -2.77 -2.33
N ILE A 191 10.56 -3.55 -2.85
CA ILE A 191 11.19 -4.67 -2.15
C ILE A 191 11.92 -4.15 -0.91
N ILE A 192 11.69 -4.82 0.22
CA ILE A 192 12.42 -4.68 1.47
C ILE A 192 13.78 -5.34 1.30
N ASN A 193 14.84 -4.58 1.57
CA ASN A 193 16.16 -5.17 1.70
C ASN A 193 16.26 -5.90 3.05
N LYS A 194 16.36 -7.23 3.03
CA LYS A 194 16.57 -8.05 4.23
C LYS A 194 18.06 -8.16 4.60
N ALA A 195 18.97 -7.64 3.78
CA ALA A 195 20.39 -7.62 4.11
C ALA A 195 20.64 -6.83 5.41
N HIS A 196 21.65 -7.25 6.17
CA HIS A 196 22.13 -6.56 7.38
C HIS A 196 21.10 -6.49 8.54
N GLY A 197 20.37 -7.58 8.80
CA GLY A 197 19.64 -7.76 10.06
C GLY A 197 18.26 -7.09 10.15
N GLY A 198 17.70 -6.62 9.04
CA GLY A 198 16.29 -6.21 8.96
C GLY A 198 15.92 -4.92 9.70
N HIS A 199 16.88 -4.01 9.84
CA HIS A 199 16.72 -2.76 10.58
C HIS A 199 16.00 -1.64 9.84
N SER A 200 15.81 -1.79 8.55
CA SER A 200 15.13 -0.79 7.70
C SER A 200 13.63 -1.02 7.59
N TYR A 201 13.07 -2.05 8.25
CA TYR A 201 11.66 -2.39 8.13
C TYR A 201 11.03 -2.98 9.40
N ILE A 202 9.72 -2.89 9.49
CA ILE A 202 8.88 -3.50 10.53
C ILE A 202 7.96 -4.51 9.85
N ARG A 203 7.85 -5.71 10.43
CA ARG A 203 6.83 -6.71 10.06
C ARG A 203 5.72 -6.68 11.09
N CYS A 204 4.47 -6.60 10.63
CA CYS A 204 3.32 -6.66 11.52
C CYS A 204 3.08 -8.10 12.01
N GLU A 205 3.19 -8.32 13.31
CA GLU A 205 3.04 -9.63 13.95
C GLU A 205 1.66 -9.85 14.59
N ALA A 206 0.74 -8.88 14.47
CA ALA A 206 -0.60 -9.03 15.01
C ALA A 206 -1.33 -10.25 14.41
N SER A 207 -1.97 -11.01 15.28
CA SER A 207 -2.84 -12.12 14.92
C SER A 207 -4.30 -11.64 14.85
N THR A 208 -5.01 -11.99 13.79
CA THR A 208 -6.44 -11.73 13.61
C THR A 208 -7.07 -13.00 13.08
N ASP A 209 -8.11 -13.49 13.74
CA ASP A 209 -8.82 -14.73 13.38
C ASP A 209 -7.92 -15.97 13.24
N GLY A 210 -6.86 -16.03 14.06
CA GLY A 210 -5.90 -17.15 14.04
C GLY A 210 -4.79 -17.02 13.00
N TYR A 211 -4.70 -15.89 12.29
CA TYR A 211 -3.72 -15.67 11.24
C TYR A 211 -2.85 -14.43 11.50
N ILE A 212 -1.54 -14.52 11.21
CA ILE A 212 -0.62 -13.39 11.37
C ILE A 212 -0.75 -12.43 10.18
N CYS A 213 -0.86 -11.13 10.44
CA CYS A 213 -0.98 -10.08 9.42
C CYS A 213 0.20 -10.08 8.43
N GLY A 214 1.44 -10.12 8.93
CA GLY A 214 2.64 -10.39 8.15
C GLY A 214 3.11 -9.28 7.20
N HIS A 215 2.44 -8.14 7.14
CA HIS A 215 2.83 -7.05 6.24
C HIS A 215 4.13 -6.38 6.67
N ASN A 216 5.02 -6.20 5.70
CA ASN A 216 6.26 -5.45 5.89
C ASN A 216 6.06 -3.98 5.57
N CYS A 217 6.78 -3.11 6.27
CA CYS A 217 6.80 -1.68 6.02
C CYS A 217 8.20 -1.13 6.25
N HIS A 218 8.76 -0.36 5.32
CA HIS A 218 9.98 0.40 5.60
C HIS A 218 9.72 1.38 6.75
N ILE A 219 10.64 1.47 7.71
CA ILE A 219 10.48 2.39 8.85
C ILE A 219 10.39 3.84 8.36
N ASP A 220 11.21 4.22 7.38
CA ASP A 220 11.15 5.53 6.75
C ASP A 220 9.81 5.82 6.08
N CYS A 221 9.21 4.83 5.42
CA CYS A 221 7.89 5.00 4.83
C CYS A 221 6.83 5.20 5.93
N ALA A 222 6.92 4.44 7.02
CA ALA A 222 6.00 4.57 8.14
C ALA A 222 6.13 5.94 8.83
N LEU A 223 7.36 6.42 9.08
CA LEU A 223 7.62 7.74 9.67
C LEU A 223 7.07 8.86 8.79
N ARG A 224 7.38 8.87 7.48
CA ARG A 224 6.86 9.89 6.53
C ARG A 224 5.35 9.86 6.39
N ALA A 225 4.73 8.69 6.59
CA ALA A 225 3.29 8.53 6.54
C ALA A 225 2.59 8.78 7.89
N TYR A 226 3.32 9.19 8.94
CA TYR A 226 2.81 9.33 10.30
C TYR A 226 2.18 8.05 10.86
N MET A 227 2.71 6.90 10.44
CA MET A 227 2.30 5.55 10.85
C MET A 227 3.32 4.92 11.80
N ALA A 228 4.43 5.59 12.12
CA ALA A 228 5.39 5.16 13.12
C ALA A 228 5.88 6.33 13.98
N GLY A 229 6.30 6.05 15.20
CA GLY A 229 6.89 6.99 16.14
C GLY A 229 5.90 7.58 17.14
N THR A 230 6.19 8.77 17.66
CA THR A 230 5.26 9.54 18.50
C THR A 230 4.47 10.52 17.64
N VAL A 231 3.19 10.22 17.43
CA VAL A 231 2.31 10.93 16.49
C VAL A 231 1.05 11.39 17.23
N GLY A 232 0.81 12.70 17.27
CA GLY A 232 -0.40 13.28 17.86
C GLY A 232 -1.67 13.10 17.01
N GLY A 233 -2.76 13.76 17.41
CA GLY A 233 -4.03 13.73 16.67
C GLY A 233 -4.84 12.46 16.91
N SER A 234 -5.72 12.11 15.95
CA SER A 234 -6.69 11.02 16.10
C SER A 234 -6.07 9.62 16.12
N ILE A 235 -4.86 9.45 15.58
CA ILE A 235 -4.15 8.16 15.62
C ILE A 235 -3.48 7.99 16.99
N GLY A 236 -2.81 9.03 17.51
CA GLY A 236 -2.25 9.02 18.87
C GLY A 236 -1.27 7.86 19.09
N LEU A 237 -0.13 7.89 18.41
CA LEU A 237 0.96 6.91 18.57
C LEU A 237 1.97 7.40 19.59
N GLU A 238 2.53 6.45 20.33
CA GLU A 238 3.50 6.71 21.39
C GLU A 238 4.68 5.74 21.22
N ALA A 239 5.69 6.13 20.45
CA ALA A 239 6.78 5.25 20.02
C ALA A 239 6.29 3.91 19.44
N GLU A 240 5.27 3.96 18.57
CA GLU A 240 4.55 2.79 18.04
C GLU A 240 4.49 2.82 16.52
N TYR A 241 4.31 1.66 15.91
CA TYR A 241 3.93 1.49 14.51
C TYR A 241 2.46 1.11 14.40
N TYR A 242 1.72 1.78 13.53
CA TYR A 242 0.34 1.48 13.18
C TYR A 242 0.30 0.73 11.84
N CYS A 243 -0.17 -0.51 11.83
CA CYS A 243 -0.20 -1.33 10.63
C CYS A 243 -1.30 -0.87 9.67
N ARG A 244 -0.94 -0.56 8.42
CA ARG A 244 -1.90 -0.09 7.41
C ARG A 244 -2.98 -1.10 7.04
N ARG A 245 -2.76 -2.40 7.28
CA ARG A 245 -3.69 -3.46 6.90
C ARG A 245 -4.71 -3.76 7.98
N CYS A 246 -4.24 -4.05 9.19
CA CYS A 246 -5.06 -4.60 10.27
C CYS A 246 -5.23 -3.62 11.43
N ASP A 247 -4.72 -2.40 11.30
CA ASP A 247 -4.85 -1.31 12.27
C ASP A 247 -4.28 -1.63 13.66
N SER A 248 -3.52 -2.72 13.77
CA SER A 248 -2.82 -3.10 14.99
C SER A 248 -1.66 -2.15 15.26
N ARG A 249 -1.36 -1.98 16.53
CA ARG A 249 -0.20 -1.23 16.98
C ARG A 249 0.93 -2.17 17.37
N THR A 250 2.15 -1.78 17.04
CA THR A 250 3.37 -2.50 17.41
C THR A 250 4.26 -1.54 18.20
N ASP A 251 4.61 -1.92 19.42
CA ASP A 251 5.56 -1.15 20.23
C ASP A 251 6.95 -1.19 19.58
N LEU A 252 7.50 -0.02 19.29
CA LEU A 252 8.80 0.08 18.63
C LEU A 252 9.96 0.17 19.63
N VAL A 253 9.71 0.48 20.90
CA VAL A 253 10.76 0.51 21.94
C VAL A 253 11.43 -0.85 22.04
N SER A 254 10.63 -1.91 22.13
CA SER A 254 11.13 -3.29 22.19
C SER A 254 11.89 -3.69 20.93
N HIS A 255 11.40 -3.26 19.76
CA HIS A 255 12.04 -3.52 18.47
C HIS A 255 13.44 -2.88 18.40
N PHE A 256 13.56 -1.59 18.70
CA PHE A 256 14.85 -0.90 18.69
C PHE A 256 15.78 -1.34 19.81
N THR A 257 15.25 -1.78 20.97
CA THR A 257 16.10 -2.36 22.03
C THR A 257 16.83 -3.61 21.55
N LYS A 258 16.11 -4.57 20.96
CA LYS A 258 16.70 -5.80 20.40
C LYS A 258 17.71 -5.47 19.30
N LEU A 259 17.38 -4.48 18.48
CA LEU A 259 18.17 -4.12 17.34
C LEU A 259 19.48 -3.41 17.76
N LEU A 260 19.43 -2.53 18.76
CA LEU A 260 20.64 -1.94 19.35
C LEU A 260 21.55 -2.98 19.99
N GLN A 261 20.99 -4.01 20.64
CA GLN A 261 21.78 -5.12 21.18
C GLN A 261 22.46 -5.93 20.07
N ALA A 262 21.82 -6.04 18.91
CA ALA A 262 22.38 -6.72 17.73
C ALA A 262 23.39 -5.86 16.94
N CYS A 263 23.57 -4.56 17.29
CA CYS A 263 24.49 -3.67 16.57
C CYS A 263 25.94 -4.15 16.53
N GLU A 264 26.37 -4.95 17.52
CA GLU A 264 27.71 -5.55 17.55
C GLU A 264 27.97 -6.48 16.34
N SER A 265 26.91 -6.94 15.69
CA SER A 265 26.96 -7.80 14.50
C SER A 265 26.79 -7.05 13.17
N LEU A 266 26.58 -5.73 13.18
CA LEU A 266 26.40 -4.94 11.96
C LEU A 266 27.74 -4.77 11.22
N GLY A 267 27.71 -5.01 9.91
CA GLY A 267 28.91 -5.09 9.07
C GLY A 267 29.48 -3.76 8.59
N SER A 268 28.78 -2.63 8.82
CA SER A 268 29.26 -1.32 8.40
C SER A 268 28.84 -0.19 9.36
N ARG A 269 29.69 0.83 9.47
CA ARG A 269 29.44 2.05 10.25
C ARG A 269 28.23 2.84 9.74
N ASP A 270 28.08 2.94 8.42
CA ASP A 270 26.95 3.64 7.79
C ASP A 270 25.61 3.04 8.18
N ASP A 271 25.55 1.71 8.35
CA ASP A 271 24.33 1.02 8.78
C ASP A 271 24.02 1.29 10.25
N ILE A 272 25.06 1.37 11.11
CA ILE A 272 24.92 1.79 12.51
C ILE A 272 24.38 3.22 12.58
N GLU A 273 24.93 4.14 11.80
CA GLU A 273 24.48 5.54 11.79
C GLU A 273 23.03 5.68 11.31
N LYS A 274 22.66 5.01 10.22
CA LYS A 274 21.27 5.00 9.73
C LYS A 274 20.32 4.46 10.78
N LEU A 275 20.68 3.35 11.41
CA LEU A 275 19.87 2.75 12.46
C LEU A 275 19.66 3.71 13.64
N LEU A 276 20.74 4.32 14.14
CA LEU A 276 20.66 5.25 15.26
C LEU A 276 19.75 6.44 14.92
N ASN A 277 19.88 6.99 13.70
CA ASN A 277 19.03 8.09 13.22
C ASN A 277 17.55 7.70 13.14
N VAL A 278 17.24 6.49 12.66
CA VAL A 278 15.85 6.00 12.60
C VAL A 278 15.30 5.80 14.01
N GLY A 279 16.08 5.20 14.92
CA GLY A 279 15.69 5.01 16.31
C GLY A 279 15.44 6.34 17.04
N PHE A 280 16.30 7.34 16.81
CA PHE A 280 16.09 8.70 17.30
C PHE A 280 14.76 9.27 16.81
N CYS A 281 14.48 9.19 15.51
CA CYS A 281 13.22 9.69 14.93
C CYS A 281 11.98 9.01 15.51
N VAL A 282 12.04 7.70 15.77
CA VAL A 282 10.92 6.92 16.31
C VAL A 282 10.62 7.28 17.76
N LEU A 283 11.66 7.43 18.59
CA LEU A 283 11.52 7.58 20.04
C LEU A 283 11.35 9.04 20.48
N ARG A 284 11.79 9.99 19.65
CA ARG A 284 11.73 11.41 19.98
C ARG A 284 10.31 11.85 20.34
N GLY A 285 10.18 12.58 21.44
CA GLY A 285 8.91 13.15 21.91
C GLY A 285 7.99 12.17 22.64
N SER A 286 8.36 10.89 22.72
CA SER A 286 7.65 9.92 23.56
C SER A 286 7.73 10.31 25.04
N LYS A 287 6.62 10.23 25.76
CA LYS A 287 6.49 10.33 27.21
C LYS A 287 6.81 9.01 27.93
N LYS A 288 6.85 7.85 27.24
CA LYS A 288 7.25 6.56 27.84
C LYS A 288 8.66 6.64 28.43
N THR A 289 8.84 6.24 29.69
CA THR A 289 10.14 6.19 30.37
C THR A 289 11.14 5.28 29.65
N SER A 290 10.67 4.14 29.15
CA SER A 290 11.50 3.19 28.40
C SER A 290 12.01 3.78 27.07
N ALA A 291 11.18 4.54 26.37
CA ALA A 291 11.58 5.24 25.15
C ALA A 291 12.64 6.31 25.44
N HIS A 292 12.49 7.08 26.53
CA HIS A 292 13.49 8.07 26.94
C HIS A 292 14.85 7.43 27.30
N GLN A 293 14.84 6.33 28.05
CA GLN A 293 16.08 5.61 28.40
C GLN A 293 16.79 5.09 27.15
N LEU A 294 16.03 4.57 26.19
CA LEU A 294 16.55 4.08 24.93
C LEU A 294 17.09 5.22 24.06
N LEU A 295 16.36 6.34 23.97
CA LEU A 295 16.78 7.54 23.25
C LEU A 295 18.11 8.08 23.77
N ASN A 296 18.26 8.20 25.10
CA ASN A 296 19.52 8.61 25.72
C ASN A 296 20.69 7.67 25.37
N SER A 297 20.41 6.38 25.21
CA SER A 297 21.42 5.39 24.83
C SER A 297 21.83 5.54 23.36
N ILE A 298 20.86 5.82 22.48
CA ILE A 298 21.09 6.12 21.06
C ILE A 298 21.90 7.40 20.91
N GLU A 299 21.55 8.48 21.60
CA GLU A 299 22.28 9.76 21.53
C GLU A 299 23.75 9.59 21.95
N LYS A 300 24.02 8.84 23.03
CA LYS A 300 25.38 8.50 23.43
C LYS A 300 26.14 7.70 22.37
N ALA A 301 25.48 6.75 21.71
CA ALA A 301 26.07 5.97 20.63
C ALA A 301 26.37 6.85 19.40
N MET A 302 25.46 7.77 19.04
CA MET A 302 25.66 8.71 17.94
C MET A 302 26.87 9.61 18.17
N SER A 303 27.07 10.13 19.39
CA SER A 303 28.24 10.96 19.71
C SER A 303 29.56 10.20 19.49
N LYS A 304 29.62 8.92 19.89
CA LYS A 304 30.81 8.07 19.66
C LYS A 304 31.09 7.87 18.17
N VAL A 305 30.06 7.55 17.40
CA VAL A 305 30.18 7.42 15.93
C VAL A 305 30.61 8.75 15.31
N SER A 306 30.25 9.90 15.89
CA SER A 306 30.67 11.22 15.40
C SER A 306 32.13 11.55 15.73
N GLU A 307 32.60 11.19 16.93
CA GLU A 307 33.99 11.42 17.37
C GLU A 307 35.00 10.60 16.56
N GLU A 308 34.65 9.38 16.17
CA GLU A 308 35.44 8.54 15.27
C GLU A 308 35.48 9.06 13.82
N ASN A 309 34.64 10.04 13.44
CA ASN A 309 34.65 10.64 12.09
C ASN A 309 35.66 11.79 11.98
N GLY A 310 36.07 12.35 13.13
CA GLY A 310 37.01 13.47 13.21
C GLY A 310 38.46 13.06 13.48
N ARG A 311 38.76 11.76 13.54
CA ARG A 311 40.12 11.20 13.62
C ARG A 311 40.52 10.61 12.28
#